data_AF-A0A936INR9-F1
#
_entry.id   AF-A0A936INR9-F1
#
_cell.length_a   1.000
_cell.length_b   1.000
_cell.length_c   1.000
_cell.angle_alpha   90.00
_cell.angle_beta   90.00
_cell.angle_gamma   90.00
#
_symmetry.space_group_name_H-M   'P 1'
#
loop_
_entity.id
_entity.type
_entity.pdbx_description
1 polymer ?
#
loop_
_entity_poly.entity_id
_entity_poly.type
_entity_poly.pdbx_seq_one_letter_code
_entity_poly.pdbx_strand_id
1 'polypeptide(L)'
;MYALTWTGGTAGLEADDRAPSVERPWLIAATPRGDRLSLWWDTRGYGTYQVLVGERVVGAGRLVTLQALTDAAFDSAKSGFDIALGLVAAMVLFLGLMKVGEAAGIVQLMARVVHPLIRLLFPSVPKDHPASGAILMNVTTSILGLGNAATPFGLKAMKELQALNPHPRVASDAQVMLLGWNTAGMALLPTTLLAVRKAAGCSDPFEIIGTCLLAGAVSTTVAILMVKLLGRIPAFSVRSALAEVAADEPEATDSQPGRSQEGA
;
A
#
# COMPACT_ATOMS: atom_id res chain seq x y z
N MET A 1 22.43 -9.46 39.45
CA MET A 1 21.03 -9.70 39.83
C MET A 1 20.82 -8.89 41.08
N TYR A 2 19.92 -7.90 41.08
CA TYR A 2 19.73 -7.00 42.21
C TYR A 2 18.66 -7.60 43.13
N ALA A 3 18.95 -7.72 44.42
CA ALA A 3 18.04 -8.32 45.41
C ALA A 3 17.32 -7.22 46.21
N LEU A 4 15.99 -7.21 46.12
CA LEU A 4 15.13 -6.31 46.89
C LEU A 4 14.48 -7.09 48.03
N THR A 5 14.74 -6.68 49.28
CA THR A 5 14.10 -7.25 50.46
C THR A 5 12.93 -6.36 50.88
N TRP A 6 11.75 -6.95 51.08
CA TRP A 6 10.57 -6.21 51.52
C TRP A 6 10.28 -6.55 52.98
N THR A 7 10.46 -5.58 53.87
CA THR A 7 10.18 -5.71 55.30
C THR A 7 9.18 -4.65 55.74
N GLY A 8 7.94 -5.04 55.97
CA GLY A 8 6.95 -4.26 56.73
C GLY A 8 6.72 -2.82 56.25
N GLY A 9 6.70 -2.58 54.93
CA GLY A 9 6.46 -1.24 54.37
C GLY A 9 7.73 -0.46 53.98
N THR A 10 8.91 -1.09 54.11
CA THR A 10 10.18 -0.55 53.60
C THR A 10 10.80 -1.52 52.59
N ALA A 11 11.19 -1.01 51.42
CA ALA A 11 11.97 -1.75 50.43
C ALA A 11 13.46 -1.53 50.71
N GLY A 12 14.14 -2.57 51.19
CA GLY A 12 15.57 -2.61 51.41
C GLY A 12 16.32 -2.92 50.12
N LEU A 13 17.41 -2.19 49.90
CA LEU A 13 18.34 -2.34 48.79
C LEU A 13 19.69 -2.67 49.41
N GLU A 14 20.28 -3.81 49.04
CA GLU A 14 21.57 -4.23 49.58
C GLU A 14 22.67 -3.20 49.26
N ALA A 15 23.64 -3.02 50.16
CA ALA A 15 24.61 -1.94 50.03
C ALA A 15 25.48 -2.07 48.76
N ASP A 16 25.83 -3.32 48.41
CA ASP A 16 26.61 -3.65 47.21
C ASP A 16 25.83 -3.36 45.90
N ASP A 17 24.51 -3.39 45.98
CA ASP A 17 23.58 -3.15 44.87
C ASP A 17 23.34 -1.64 44.61
N ARG A 18 23.71 -0.79 45.57
CA ARG A 18 23.70 0.69 45.43
C ARG A 18 25.00 1.25 44.87
N ALA A 19 26.05 0.44 44.77
CA ALA A 19 27.36 0.89 44.30
C ALA A 19 27.33 1.21 42.79
N PRO A 20 27.90 2.35 42.36
CA PRO A 20 27.98 2.69 40.94
C PRO A 20 28.82 1.66 40.19
N SER A 21 28.28 1.19 39.06
CA SER A 21 28.91 0.16 38.24
C SER A 21 28.99 0.59 36.79
N VAL A 22 30.17 0.42 36.18
CA VAL A 22 30.40 0.70 34.76
C VAL A 22 29.86 -0.42 33.88
N GLU A 23 29.78 -1.65 34.41
CA GLU A 23 29.47 -2.87 33.65
C GLU A 23 28.00 -3.31 33.73
N ARG A 24 27.21 -2.73 34.66
CA ARG A 24 25.80 -3.11 34.87
C ARG A 24 24.96 -1.93 35.37
N PRO A 25 23.69 -1.80 34.93
CA PRO A 25 22.77 -0.78 35.47
C PRO A 25 22.56 -1.03 36.96
N TRP A 26 22.82 -0.06 37.83
CA TRP A 26 22.63 -0.22 39.28
C TRP A 26 21.40 0.51 39.80
N LEU A 27 20.80 -0.02 40.86
CA LEU A 27 19.55 0.47 41.43
C LEU A 27 19.85 1.57 42.47
N ILE A 28 19.46 2.80 42.16
CA ILE A 28 19.71 4.00 42.96
C ILE A 28 18.78 4.01 44.18
N ALA A 29 17.49 3.73 43.98
CA ALA A 29 16.51 3.79 45.06
C ALA A 29 15.27 2.93 44.79
N ALA A 30 14.66 2.44 45.86
CA ALA A 30 13.36 1.80 45.85
C ALA A 30 12.49 2.48 46.91
N THR A 31 11.49 3.23 46.47
CA THR A 31 10.61 4.00 47.36
C THR A 31 9.19 3.46 47.28
N PRO A 32 8.60 3.00 48.40
CA PRO A 32 7.19 2.64 48.44
C PRO A 32 6.33 3.91 48.30
N ARG A 33 5.35 3.89 47.40
CA ARG A 33 4.37 4.96 47.17
C ARG A 33 2.97 4.37 47.21
N GLY A 34 2.40 4.28 48.42
CA GLY A 34 1.11 3.62 48.65
C GLY A 34 1.18 2.13 48.33
N ASP A 35 0.26 1.63 47.50
CA ASP A 35 0.21 0.23 47.05
C ASP A 35 1.16 -0.06 45.85
N ARG A 36 2.06 0.88 45.51
CA ARG A 36 2.98 0.77 44.37
C ARG A 36 4.43 0.95 44.80
N LEU A 37 5.33 0.11 44.28
CA LEU A 37 6.77 0.25 44.46
C LEU A 37 7.36 1.07 43.32
N SER A 38 8.06 2.16 43.64
CA SER A 38 8.78 3.00 42.66
C SER A 38 10.26 2.66 42.69
N LEU A 39 10.83 2.23 41.58
CA LEU A 39 12.26 1.89 41.44
C LEU A 39 12.97 2.96 40.60
N TRP A 40 14.14 3.41 41.03
CA TRP A 40 14.99 4.40 40.36
C TRP A 40 16.32 3.75 39.99
N TRP A 41 16.62 3.63 38.71
CA TRP A 41 17.88 3.06 38.20
C TRP A 41 18.77 4.16 37.58
N ASP A 42 20.09 4.04 37.74
CA ASP A 42 21.05 4.86 36.98
C ASP A 42 21.40 4.10 35.70
N THR A 43 21.10 4.72 34.55
CA THR A 43 21.15 4.08 33.23
C THR A 43 22.40 4.45 32.45
N ARG A 44 23.51 4.80 33.12
CA ARG A 44 24.83 4.90 32.44
C ARG A 44 25.24 3.60 31.73
N GLY A 45 24.61 2.46 32.06
CA GLY A 45 24.83 1.16 31.42
C GLY A 45 23.75 0.76 30.40
N TYR A 46 24.21 0.25 29.25
CA TYR A 46 23.41 -0.40 28.21
C TYR A 46 23.09 -1.84 28.60
N GLY A 47 21.86 -2.34 28.39
CA GLY A 47 21.59 -3.76 28.61
C GLY A 47 20.13 -4.19 28.63
N THR A 48 19.94 -5.51 28.58
CA THR A 48 18.63 -6.16 28.78
C THR A 48 18.33 -6.19 30.28
N TYR A 49 17.14 -5.72 30.67
CA TYR A 49 16.64 -5.87 32.03
C TYR A 49 15.53 -6.90 32.08
N GLN A 50 15.44 -7.61 33.19
CA GLN A 50 14.32 -8.47 33.53
C GLN A 50 13.88 -8.13 34.96
N VAL A 51 12.57 -8.02 35.15
CA VAL A 51 11.92 -7.75 36.43
C VAL A 51 11.30 -9.06 36.90
N LEU A 52 11.73 -9.52 38.07
CA LEU A 52 11.26 -10.74 38.72
C LEU A 52 10.45 -10.36 39.96
N VAL A 53 9.32 -11.02 40.19
CA VAL A 53 8.56 -10.96 41.45
C VAL A 53 8.47 -12.39 41.98
N GLY A 54 9.22 -12.67 43.06
CA GLY A 54 9.56 -14.05 43.43
C GLY A 54 10.44 -14.69 42.36
N GLU A 55 10.10 -15.91 41.93
CA GLU A 55 10.80 -16.62 40.83
C GLU A 55 10.16 -16.41 39.45
N ARG A 56 9.13 -15.56 39.35
CA ARG A 56 8.40 -15.32 38.09
C ARG A 56 8.86 -14.03 37.44
N VAL A 57 9.17 -14.11 36.14
CA VAL A 57 9.45 -12.93 35.29
C VAL A 57 8.13 -12.21 35.03
N VAL A 58 8.03 -10.96 35.51
CA VAL A 58 6.84 -10.10 35.33
C VAL A 58 7.05 -9.02 34.26
N GLY A 59 8.29 -8.81 33.80
CA GLY A 59 8.58 -7.90 32.70
C GLY A 59 10.04 -8.01 32.24
N ALA A 60 10.30 -7.72 30.96
CA ALA A 60 11.64 -7.69 30.40
C ALA A 60 11.73 -6.63 29.30
N GLY A 61 12.90 -6.05 29.09
CA GLY A 61 13.12 -5.04 28.06
C GLY A 61 14.60 -4.72 27.85
N ARG A 62 14.89 -3.76 26.97
CA ARG A 62 16.26 -3.30 26.68
C ARG A 62 16.36 -1.80 26.91
N LEU A 63 17.28 -1.39 27.77
CA LEU A 63 17.60 0.02 27.97
C LEU A 63 18.64 0.45 26.94
N VAL A 64 18.35 1.57 26.27
CA VAL A 64 19.25 2.20 25.30
C VAL A 64 19.43 3.66 25.70
N THR A 65 20.66 4.18 25.61
CA THR A 65 20.91 5.61 25.87
C THR A 65 20.37 6.46 24.73
N LEU A 66 20.09 7.73 25.01
CA LEU A 66 19.76 8.71 23.98
C LEU A 66 20.83 8.79 22.88
N GLN A 67 22.12 8.72 23.22
CA GLN A 67 23.19 8.75 22.22
C GLN A 67 23.10 7.58 21.23
N ALA A 68 23.07 6.34 21.73
CA ALA A 68 22.91 5.16 20.87
C ALA A 68 21.60 5.16 20.06
N LEU A 69 20.53 5.72 20.59
CA LEU A 69 19.28 5.90 19.85
C LEU A 69 19.47 6.90 18.69
N THR A 70 20.14 8.03 18.97
CA THR A 70 20.45 9.05 17.97
C THR A 70 21.40 8.51 16.88
N ASP A 71 22.45 7.79 17.26
CA ASP A 71 23.39 7.19 16.31
C ASP A 71 22.69 6.16 15.42
N ALA A 72 21.88 5.27 16.01
CA ALA A 72 21.09 4.30 15.24
C ALA A 72 20.08 4.98 14.29
N ALA A 73 19.52 6.13 14.68
CA ALA A 73 18.64 6.91 13.81
C ALA A 73 19.40 7.52 12.62
N PHE A 74 20.61 8.04 12.84
CA PHE A 74 21.47 8.55 11.76
C PHE A 74 21.95 7.44 10.82
N ASP A 75 22.35 6.28 11.35
CA ASP A 75 22.72 5.12 10.54
C ASP A 75 21.56 4.64 9.67
N SER A 76 20.35 4.59 10.25
CA SER A 76 19.13 4.26 9.50
C SER A 76 18.83 5.28 8.40
N ALA A 77 19.01 6.57 8.68
CA ALA A 77 18.83 7.63 7.69
C ALA A 77 19.83 7.51 6.53
N LYS A 78 21.11 7.22 6.83
CA LYS A 78 22.15 6.99 5.83
C LYS A 78 21.83 5.78 4.96
N SER A 79 21.45 4.66 5.57
CA SER A 79 21.03 3.47 4.82
C SER A 79 19.84 3.76 3.91
N GLY A 80 18.85 4.53 4.38
CA GLY A 80 17.72 4.95 3.56
C GLY A 80 18.15 5.82 2.37
N PHE A 81 19.09 6.75 2.59
CA PHE A 81 19.64 7.59 1.53
C PHE A 81 20.39 6.77 0.46
N ASP A 82 21.25 5.84 0.85
CA ASP A 82 22.01 5.00 -0.08
C ASP A 82 21.08 4.12 -0.95
N ILE A 83 20.04 3.53 -0.34
CA ILE A 83 19.02 2.78 -1.07
C ILE A 83 18.27 3.67 -2.06
N ALA A 84 17.84 4.86 -1.61
CA ALA A 84 17.12 5.81 -2.44
C ALA A 84 17.96 6.25 -3.65
N LEU A 85 19.25 6.54 -3.45
CA LEU A 85 20.15 6.94 -4.52
C LEU A 85 20.34 5.83 -5.55
N GLY A 86 20.54 4.59 -5.10
CA GLY A 86 20.63 3.42 -5.98
C GLY A 86 19.34 3.19 -6.78
N LEU A 87 18.17 3.34 -6.13
CA LEU A 87 16.87 3.21 -6.78
C LEU A 87 16.65 4.30 -7.83
N VAL A 88 16.97 5.56 -7.51
CA VAL A 88 16.85 6.69 -8.45
C VAL A 88 17.73 6.46 -9.68
N ALA A 89 19.01 6.08 -9.50
CA ALA A 89 19.91 5.82 -10.61
C ALA A 89 19.38 4.72 -11.55
N ALA A 90 18.92 3.60 -10.98
CA ALA A 90 18.34 2.52 -11.76
C ALA A 90 17.05 2.95 -12.48
N MET A 91 16.14 3.64 -11.79
CA MET A 91 14.89 4.13 -12.39
C MET A 91 15.14 5.11 -13.54
N VAL A 92 16.06 6.07 -13.37
CA VAL A 92 16.40 7.04 -14.42
C VAL A 92 16.93 6.33 -15.67
N LEU A 93 17.80 5.32 -15.49
CA LEU A 93 18.31 4.53 -16.61
C LEU A 93 17.19 3.79 -17.36
N PHE A 94 16.36 3.03 -16.63
CA PHE A 94 15.30 2.25 -17.26
C PHE A 94 14.22 3.15 -17.90
N LEU A 95 13.83 4.24 -17.24
CA LEU A 95 12.88 5.22 -17.81
C LEU A 95 13.46 5.91 -19.04
N GLY A 96 14.75 6.23 -19.05
CA GLY A 96 15.45 6.77 -20.21
C GLY A 96 15.45 5.80 -21.39
N LEU A 97 15.83 4.55 -21.17
CA LEU A 97 15.78 3.49 -22.18
C LEU A 97 14.37 3.32 -22.75
N MET A 98 13.36 3.33 -21.88
CA MET A 98 11.97 3.22 -22.30
C MET A 98 11.50 4.42 -23.13
N LYS A 99 11.93 5.64 -22.81
CA LYS A 99 11.67 6.82 -23.64
C LYS A 99 12.29 6.71 -25.03
N VAL A 100 13.49 6.13 -25.13
CA VAL A 100 14.11 5.84 -26.44
C VAL A 100 13.29 4.81 -27.21
N GLY A 101 12.81 3.75 -26.54
CA GLY A 101 11.92 2.75 -27.13
C GLY A 101 10.59 3.32 -27.62
N GLU A 102 10.01 4.24 -26.85
CA GLU A 102 8.81 4.99 -27.26
C GLU A 102 9.08 5.82 -28.52
N ALA A 103 10.18 6.59 -28.55
CA ALA A 103 10.59 7.36 -29.72
C ALA A 103 10.90 6.46 -30.94
N ALA A 104 11.36 5.23 -30.72
CA ALA A 104 11.61 4.22 -31.75
C ALA A 104 10.33 3.56 -32.29
N GLY A 105 9.15 3.88 -31.74
CA GLY A 105 7.87 3.38 -32.26
C GLY A 105 7.35 2.11 -31.60
N ILE A 106 7.96 1.64 -30.50
CA ILE A 106 7.55 0.39 -29.81
C ILE A 106 6.11 0.50 -29.31
N VAL A 107 5.71 1.67 -28.80
CA VAL A 107 4.35 1.91 -28.31
C VAL A 107 3.33 1.78 -29.43
N GLN A 108 3.60 2.33 -30.62
CA GLN A 108 2.71 2.26 -31.79
C GLN A 108 2.61 0.85 -32.36
N LEU A 109 3.71 0.09 -32.31
CA LEU A 109 3.71 -1.33 -32.70
C LEU A 109 2.85 -2.15 -31.73
N MET A 110 3.08 -2.01 -30.43
CA MET A 110 2.31 -2.72 -29.41
C MET A 110 0.83 -2.31 -29.42
N ALA A 111 0.53 -1.03 -29.61
CA ALA A 111 -0.84 -0.56 -29.75
C ALA A 111 -1.56 -1.28 -30.90
N ARG A 112 -0.91 -1.54 -32.04
CA ARG A 112 -1.50 -2.32 -33.14
C ARG A 112 -1.75 -3.78 -32.75
N VAL A 113 -0.83 -4.39 -32.01
CA VAL A 113 -0.95 -5.79 -31.54
C VAL A 113 -2.07 -5.94 -30.50
N VAL A 114 -2.19 -4.97 -29.59
CA VAL A 114 -3.16 -4.98 -28.49
C VAL A 114 -4.54 -4.50 -28.94
N HIS A 115 -4.64 -3.73 -30.03
CA HIS A 115 -5.92 -3.23 -30.54
C HIS A 115 -7.03 -4.30 -30.68
N PRO A 116 -6.81 -5.48 -31.30
CA PRO A 116 -7.84 -6.52 -31.37
C PRO A 116 -8.30 -7.01 -29.99
N LEU A 117 -7.38 -7.09 -29.00
CA LEU A 117 -7.72 -7.44 -27.63
C LEU A 117 -8.64 -6.40 -26.98
N ILE A 118 -8.37 -5.10 -27.18
CA ILE A 118 -9.24 -4.03 -26.65
C ILE A 118 -10.64 -4.13 -27.24
N ARG A 119 -10.78 -4.40 -28.54
CA ARG A 119 -12.11 -4.56 -29.16
C ARG A 119 -12.89 -5.75 -28.58
N LEU A 120 -12.19 -6.80 -28.17
CA LEU A 120 -12.79 -7.98 -27.54
C LEU A 120 -13.18 -7.75 -26.07
N LEU A 121 -12.39 -6.97 -25.33
CA LEU A 121 -12.61 -6.69 -23.91
C LEU A 121 -13.61 -5.56 -23.67
N PHE A 122 -13.70 -4.59 -24.58
CA PHE A 122 -14.54 -3.40 -24.46
C PHE A 122 -15.56 -3.29 -25.61
N PRO A 123 -16.49 -4.25 -25.76
CA PRO A 123 -17.43 -4.27 -26.88
C PRO A 123 -18.46 -3.11 -26.85
N SER A 124 -18.69 -2.50 -25.67
CA SER A 124 -19.64 -1.39 -25.49
C SER A 124 -19.09 -0.04 -25.95
N VAL A 125 -17.80 0.08 -26.25
CA VAL A 125 -17.18 1.33 -26.68
C VAL A 125 -17.33 1.46 -28.20
N PRO A 126 -17.94 2.54 -28.73
CA PRO A 126 -18.08 2.74 -30.16
C PRO A 126 -16.74 2.76 -30.90
N LYS A 127 -16.76 2.26 -32.14
CA LYS A 127 -15.63 2.39 -33.05
C LYS A 127 -15.38 3.90 -33.25
N ASP A 128 -14.13 4.33 -33.10
CA ASP A 128 -13.67 5.72 -33.21
C ASP A 128 -14.00 6.65 -32.02
N HIS A 129 -14.55 6.14 -30.92
CA HIS A 129 -14.68 6.94 -29.69
C HIS A 129 -13.30 7.20 -29.04
N PRO A 130 -13.02 8.42 -28.53
CA PRO A 130 -11.75 8.76 -27.85
C PRO A 130 -11.40 7.82 -26.68
N ALA A 131 -12.40 7.22 -26.03
CA ALA A 131 -12.23 6.16 -25.03
C ALA A 131 -11.34 5.01 -25.54
N SER A 132 -11.52 4.56 -26.79
CA SER A 132 -10.75 3.45 -27.37
C SER A 132 -9.25 3.76 -27.41
N GLY A 133 -8.89 4.98 -27.80
CA GLY A 133 -7.50 5.42 -27.84
C GLY A 133 -6.89 5.54 -26.44
N ALA A 134 -7.62 6.12 -25.48
CA ALA A 134 -7.15 6.26 -24.10
C ALA A 134 -6.96 4.90 -23.41
N ILE A 135 -7.91 3.95 -23.59
CA ILE A 135 -7.80 2.58 -23.08
C ILE A 135 -6.61 1.87 -23.70
N LEU A 136 -6.45 1.97 -25.02
CA LEU A 136 -5.35 1.34 -25.74
C LEU A 136 -4.00 1.84 -25.22
N MET A 137 -3.86 3.15 -25.00
CA MET A 137 -2.63 3.74 -24.45
C MET A 137 -2.40 3.29 -23.01
N ASN A 138 -3.44 3.28 -22.14
CA ASN A 138 -3.32 2.78 -20.77
C ASN A 138 -2.86 1.31 -20.74
N VAL A 139 -3.51 0.44 -21.51
CA VAL A 139 -3.17 -0.99 -21.55
C VAL A 139 -1.76 -1.20 -22.12
N THR A 140 -1.43 -0.53 -23.22
CA THR A 140 -0.12 -0.66 -23.88
C THR A 140 1.01 -0.19 -22.97
N THR A 141 0.83 0.94 -22.27
CA THR A 141 1.82 1.46 -21.33
C THR A 141 1.97 0.54 -20.11
N SER A 142 0.89 0.00 -19.56
CA SER A 142 0.94 -1.01 -18.48
C SER A 142 1.72 -2.26 -18.92
N ILE A 143 1.39 -2.84 -20.08
CA ILE A 143 2.09 -4.02 -20.62
C ILE A 143 3.58 -3.73 -20.85
N LEU A 144 3.94 -2.55 -21.34
CA LEU A 144 5.33 -2.18 -21.56
C LEU A 144 6.11 -1.88 -20.26
N GLY A 145 5.45 -1.85 -19.10
CA GLY A 145 6.09 -1.45 -17.84
C GLY A 145 6.31 0.05 -17.73
N LEU A 146 5.60 0.85 -18.53
CA LEU A 146 5.54 2.32 -18.47
C LEU A 146 4.51 2.79 -17.43
N GLY A 147 4.47 2.16 -16.25
CA GLY A 147 3.39 2.33 -15.26
C GLY A 147 3.11 3.80 -14.88
N ASN A 148 4.13 4.65 -14.85
CA ASN A 148 4.00 6.08 -14.56
C ASN A 148 3.18 6.84 -15.62
N ALA A 149 3.19 6.39 -16.87
CA ALA A 149 2.37 6.95 -17.95
C ALA A 149 0.99 6.28 -18.04
N ALA A 150 0.84 5.06 -17.51
CA ALA A 150 -0.42 4.33 -17.58
C ALA A 150 -1.55 5.03 -16.81
N THR A 151 -1.29 5.51 -15.59
CA THR A 151 -2.30 6.15 -14.73
C THR A 151 -3.00 7.36 -15.36
N PRO A 152 -2.30 8.36 -15.95
CA PRO A 152 -2.98 9.49 -16.60
C PRO A 152 -3.83 9.05 -17.80
N PHE A 153 -3.38 8.08 -18.59
CA PHE A 153 -4.21 7.51 -19.67
C PHE A 153 -5.41 6.74 -19.12
N GLY A 154 -5.26 6.04 -17.99
CA GLY A 154 -6.33 5.32 -17.30
C GLY A 154 -7.41 6.27 -16.77
N LEU A 155 -7.01 7.37 -16.14
CA LEU A 155 -7.94 8.42 -15.69
C LEU A 155 -8.67 9.07 -16.87
N LYS A 156 -7.97 9.32 -17.99
CA LYS A 156 -8.61 9.81 -19.22
C LYS A 156 -9.62 8.78 -19.75
N ALA A 157 -9.24 7.52 -19.85
CA ALA A 157 -10.12 6.43 -20.26
C ALA A 157 -11.35 6.31 -19.35
N MET A 158 -11.20 6.39 -18.04
CA MET A 158 -12.31 6.37 -17.09
C MET A 158 -13.28 7.53 -17.30
N LYS A 159 -12.79 8.74 -17.57
CA LYS A 159 -13.63 9.91 -17.89
C LYS A 159 -14.43 9.71 -19.18
N GLU A 160 -13.78 9.21 -20.23
CA GLU A 160 -14.44 8.92 -21.51
C GLU A 160 -15.47 7.79 -21.38
N LEU A 161 -15.17 6.75 -20.59
CA LEU A 161 -16.12 5.67 -20.28
C LEU A 161 -17.29 6.17 -19.44
N GLN A 162 -17.05 7.09 -18.51
CA GLN A 162 -18.10 7.72 -17.71
C GLN A 162 -19.05 8.56 -18.57
N ALA A 163 -18.56 9.24 -19.61
CA ALA A 163 -19.40 9.98 -20.54
C ALA A 163 -20.34 9.09 -21.35
N LEU A 164 -19.93 7.83 -21.60
CA LEU A 164 -20.75 6.82 -22.27
C LEU A 164 -21.69 6.07 -21.30
N ASN A 165 -21.55 6.30 -20.00
CA ASN A 165 -22.29 5.55 -19.00
C ASN A 165 -23.71 6.12 -18.82
N PRO A 166 -24.76 5.36 -19.14
CA PRO A 166 -26.14 5.81 -18.96
C PRO A 166 -26.52 6.03 -17.48
N HIS A 167 -25.73 5.48 -16.54
CA HIS A 167 -25.98 5.56 -15.11
C HIS A 167 -24.78 6.18 -14.38
N PRO A 168 -24.72 7.52 -14.22
CA PRO A 168 -23.54 8.19 -13.72
C PRO A 168 -23.05 7.75 -12.33
N ARG A 169 -23.96 7.24 -11.49
CA ARG A 169 -23.66 6.79 -10.12
C ARG A 169 -23.27 5.31 -10.02
N VAL A 170 -23.37 4.54 -11.09
CA VAL A 170 -23.10 3.10 -11.11
C VAL A 170 -21.99 2.82 -12.11
N ALA A 171 -20.94 2.10 -11.70
CA ALA A 171 -19.85 1.75 -12.62
C ALA A 171 -20.36 0.84 -13.76
N SER A 172 -20.00 1.18 -15.00
CA SER A 172 -20.27 0.35 -16.17
C SER A 172 -19.31 -0.84 -16.25
N ASP A 173 -19.73 -1.92 -16.94
CA ASP A 173 -18.88 -3.11 -17.17
C ASP A 173 -17.52 -2.76 -17.79
N ALA A 174 -17.48 -1.75 -18.66
CA ALA A 174 -16.24 -1.26 -19.25
C ALA A 174 -15.32 -0.61 -18.21
N GLN A 175 -15.86 0.17 -17.27
CA GLN A 175 -15.05 0.76 -16.18
C GLN A 175 -14.53 -0.32 -15.24
N VAL A 176 -15.37 -1.31 -14.89
CA VAL A 176 -14.96 -2.44 -14.05
C VAL A 176 -13.87 -3.27 -14.73
N MET A 177 -14.00 -3.53 -16.04
CA MET A 177 -12.97 -4.22 -16.83
C MET A 177 -11.65 -3.45 -16.84
N LEU A 178 -11.68 -2.14 -17.06
CA LEU A 178 -10.48 -1.30 -17.06
C LEU A 178 -9.81 -1.25 -15.68
N LEU A 179 -10.61 -1.23 -14.61
CA LEU A 179 -10.11 -1.31 -13.24
C LEU A 179 -9.43 -2.66 -12.99
N GLY A 180 -10.12 -3.76 -13.29
CA GLY A 180 -9.58 -5.12 -13.12
C GLY A 180 -8.29 -5.33 -13.90
N TRP A 181 -8.19 -4.80 -15.11
CA TRP A 181 -6.96 -4.81 -15.90
C TRP A 181 -5.80 -4.11 -15.18
N ASN A 182 -6.02 -2.87 -14.71
CA ASN A 182 -4.98 -2.09 -14.03
C ASN A 182 -4.60 -2.69 -12.67
N THR A 183 -5.54 -3.32 -11.96
CA THR A 183 -5.25 -4.03 -10.71
C THR A 183 -4.45 -5.31 -10.94
N ALA A 184 -4.68 -6.01 -12.06
CA ALA A 184 -3.99 -7.26 -12.35
C ALA A 184 -2.48 -7.09 -12.60
N GLY A 185 -2.04 -5.90 -13.03
CA GLY A 185 -0.64 -5.52 -13.02
C GLY A 185 0.26 -6.22 -14.05
N MET A 186 -0.29 -6.71 -15.17
CA MET A 186 0.51 -7.34 -16.23
C MET A 186 1.49 -6.33 -16.85
N ALA A 187 2.79 -6.61 -16.67
CA ALA A 187 3.90 -5.88 -17.25
C ALA A 187 4.94 -6.85 -17.81
N LEU A 188 5.35 -6.66 -19.05
CA LEU A 188 6.39 -7.40 -19.74
C LEU A 188 7.77 -7.10 -19.15
N LEU A 189 7.99 -5.83 -18.80
CA LEU A 189 9.22 -5.35 -18.15
C LEU A 189 8.86 -4.75 -16.79
N PRO A 190 9.07 -5.48 -15.67
CA PRO A 190 8.81 -4.96 -14.33
C PRO A 190 9.95 -4.02 -13.88
N THR A 191 10.17 -2.94 -14.63
CA THR A 191 11.31 -2.00 -14.49
C THR A 191 11.47 -1.48 -13.06
N THR A 192 10.38 -1.14 -12.39
CA THR A 192 10.38 -0.71 -10.98
C THR A 192 10.89 -1.82 -10.06
N LEU A 193 10.44 -3.06 -10.26
CA LEU A 193 10.85 -4.19 -9.41
C LEU A 193 12.31 -4.57 -9.67
N LEU A 194 12.77 -4.48 -10.92
CA LEU A 194 14.19 -4.63 -11.28
C LEU A 194 15.06 -3.58 -10.59
N ALA A 195 14.62 -2.32 -10.58
CA ALA A 195 15.33 -1.23 -9.91
C ALA A 195 15.41 -1.46 -8.39
N VAL A 196 14.31 -1.88 -7.76
CA VAL A 196 14.27 -2.22 -6.33
C VAL A 196 15.20 -3.40 -6.02
N ARG A 197 15.16 -4.48 -6.82
CA ARG A 197 16.06 -5.64 -6.63
C ARG A 197 17.53 -5.25 -6.76
N LYS A 198 17.85 -4.40 -7.73
CA LYS A 198 19.23 -3.91 -7.89
C LYS A 198 19.66 -3.07 -6.69
N ALA A 199 18.80 -2.16 -6.20
CA ALA A 199 19.07 -1.35 -5.02
C ALA A 199 19.21 -2.19 -3.74
N ALA A 200 18.47 -3.31 -3.64
CA ALA A 200 18.57 -4.27 -2.54
C ALA A 200 19.80 -5.18 -2.61
N GLY A 201 20.68 -5.03 -3.61
CA GLY A 201 21.91 -5.82 -3.73
C GLY A 201 21.73 -7.24 -4.29
N CYS A 202 20.62 -7.53 -4.99
CA CYS A 202 20.43 -8.84 -5.63
C CYS A 202 21.51 -9.12 -6.68
N SER A 203 22.05 -10.35 -6.66
CA SER A 203 23.06 -10.85 -7.61
C SER A 203 22.56 -10.85 -9.05
N ASP A 204 21.34 -11.36 -9.27
CA ASP A 204 20.62 -11.25 -10.54
C ASP A 204 19.26 -10.55 -10.36
N PRO A 205 19.15 -9.27 -10.75
CA PRO A 205 17.88 -8.56 -10.75
C PRO A 205 16.88 -9.10 -11.78
N PHE A 206 17.32 -9.71 -12.89
CA PHE A 206 16.48 -10.07 -14.04
C PHE A 206 15.78 -11.43 -13.90
N GLU A 207 16.24 -12.29 -12.99
CA GLU A 207 15.67 -13.61 -12.72
C GLU A 207 14.14 -13.60 -12.54
N ILE A 208 13.60 -12.53 -11.97
CA ILE A 208 12.16 -12.39 -11.68
C ILE A 208 11.29 -12.11 -12.90
N ILE A 209 11.84 -11.79 -14.07
CA ILE A 209 11.03 -11.41 -15.23
C ILE A 209 10.06 -12.55 -15.61
N GLY A 210 10.55 -13.78 -15.63
CA GLY A 210 9.71 -14.95 -15.99
C GLY A 210 8.57 -15.17 -15.01
N THR A 211 8.85 -15.06 -13.70
CA THR A 211 7.83 -15.26 -12.66
C THR A 211 6.83 -14.12 -12.61
N CYS A 212 7.27 -12.86 -12.80
CA CYS A 212 6.39 -11.71 -12.92
C CYS A 212 5.48 -11.79 -14.15
N LEU A 213 6.01 -12.21 -15.30
CA LEU A 213 5.22 -12.37 -16.52
C LEU A 213 4.15 -13.44 -16.36
N LEU A 214 4.51 -14.59 -15.77
CA LEU A 214 3.56 -15.66 -15.49
C LEU A 214 2.49 -15.23 -14.48
N ALA A 215 2.90 -14.64 -13.36
CA ALA A 215 1.98 -14.16 -12.33
C ALA A 215 1.03 -13.08 -12.89
N GLY A 216 1.56 -12.12 -13.66
CA GLY A 216 0.77 -11.09 -14.34
C GLY A 216 -0.21 -11.68 -15.35
N ALA A 217 0.23 -12.64 -16.17
CA ALA A 217 -0.65 -13.31 -17.13
C ALA A 217 -1.80 -14.05 -16.44
N VAL A 218 -1.51 -14.81 -15.37
CA VAL A 218 -2.54 -15.51 -14.58
C VAL A 218 -3.47 -14.50 -13.92
N SER A 219 -2.94 -13.47 -13.27
CA SER A 219 -3.71 -12.40 -12.62
C SER A 219 -4.66 -11.71 -13.59
N THR A 220 -4.16 -11.29 -14.76
CA THR A 220 -4.97 -10.62 -15.79
C THR A 220 -6.03 -11.55 -16.37
N THR A 221 -5.70 -12.83 -16.60
CA THR A 221 -6.69 -13.82 -17.07
C THR A 221 -7.80 -14.01 -16.05
N VAL A 222 -7.46 -14.18 -14.77
CA VAL A 222 -8.44 -14.33 -13.69
C VAL A 222 -9.30 -13.07 -13.55
N ALA A 223 -8.70 -11.88 -13.60
CA ALA A 223 -9.44 -10.62 -13.53
C ALA A 223 -10.47 -10.49 -14.66
N ILE A 224 -10.07 -10.72 -15.91
CA ILE A 224 -10.96 -10.66 -17.07
C ILE A 224 -12.10 -11.70 -16.95
N LEU A 225 -11.76 -12.93 -16.55
CA LEU A 225 -12.75 -13.99 -16.37
C LEU A 225 -13.73 -13.63 -15.26
N MET A 226 -13.26 -13.14 -14.12
CA MET A 226 -14.11 -12.75 -13.00
C MET A 226 -15.04 -11.61 -13.38
N VAL A 227 -14.56 -10.55 -14.05
CA VAL A 227 -15.43 -9.46 -14.51
C VAL A 227 -16.53 -9.99 -15.44
N LYS A 228 -16.20 -10.90 -16.36
CA LYS A 228 -17.19 -11.49 -17.28
C LYS A 228 -18.15 -12.49 -16.63
N LEU A 229 -17.69 -13.24 -15.63
CA LEU A 229 -18.51 -14.24 -14.92
C LEU A 229 -19.42 -13.56 -13.91
N LEU A 230 -18.88 -12.69 -13.06
CA LEU A 230 -19.66 -11.98 -12.04
C LEU A 230 -20.65 -11.01 -12.68
N GLY A 231 -20.28 -10.32 -13.78
CA GLY A 231 -21.20 -9.44 -14.49
C GLY A 231 -22.45 -10.15 -15.06
N ARG A 232 -22.42 -11.48 -15.21
CA ARG A 232 -23.60 -12.27 -15.61
C ARG A 232 -24.49 -12.68 -14.43
N ILE A 233 -24.00 -12.55 -13.20
CA ILE A 233 -24.76 -12.93 -12.01
C ILE A 233 -25.74 -11.77 -11.69
N PRO A 234 -27.04 -12.05 -11.49
CA PRO A 234 -28.04 -11.01 -11.24
C PRO A 234 -27.72 -10.09 -10.06
N ALA A 235 -27.04 -10.64 -9.04
CA ALA A 235 -26.63 -9.91 -7.84
C ALA A 235 -25.60 -8.79 -8.11
N PHE A 236 -24.78 -8.93 -9.16
CA PHE A 236 -23.76 -7.93 -9.55
C PHE A 236 -24.13 -7.18 -10.83
N SER A 237 -25.40 -7.29 -11.26
CA SER A 237 -25.87 -6.62 -12.45
C SER A 237 -26.06 -5.12 -12.22
N VAL A 238 -25.99 -4.32 -13.29
CA VAL A 238 -26.32 -2.89 -13.21
C VAL A 238 -27.71 -2.66 -12.59
N ARG A 239 -28.67 -3.59 -12.79
CA ARG A 239 -30.01 -3.51 -12.21
C ARG A 239 -30.01 -3.64 -10.69
N SER A 240 -29.19 -4.53 -10.10
CA SER A 240 -29.09 -4.66 -8.65
C SER A 240 -28.38 -3.44 -8.05
N ALA A 241 -27.32 -2.96 -8.68
CA ALA A 241 -26.62 -1.74 -8.25
C ALA A 241 -27.53 -0.50 -8.31
N LEU A 242 -28.37 -0.39 -9.34
CA LEU A 242 -29.38 0.68 -9.42
C LEU A 242 -30.44 0.56 -8.31
N ALA A 243 -30.87 -0.65 -7.98
CA ALA A 243 -31.82 -0.88 -6.89
C ALA A 243 -31.21 -0.52 -5.52
N GLU A 244 -29.93 -0.81 -5.30
CA GLU A 244 -29.19 -0.42 -4.10
C GLU A 244 -29.04 1.10 -4.00
N VAL A 245 -28.62 1.77 -5.08
CA VAL A 245 -28.53 3.24 -5.12
C VAL A 245 -29.89 3.91 -4.89
N ALA A 246 -30.98 3.32 -5.41
CA ALA A 246 -32.34 3.83 -5.18
C ALA A 246 -32.84 3.58 -3.75
N ALA A 247 -32.39 2.51 -3.09
CA ALA A 247 -32.73 2.21 -1.70
C ALA A 247 -31.98 3.11 -0.70
N ASP A 248 -30.80 3.59 -1.08
CA ASP A 248 -29.95 4.48 -0.27
C ASP A 248 -30.31 5.97 -0.47
N GLU A 249 -31.16 6.31 -1.45
CA GLU A 249 -31.77 7.63 -1.54
C GLU A 249 -32.90 7.75 -0.50
N PRO A 250 -32.79 8.64 0.51
CA PRO A 250 -33.92 8.88 1.40
C PRO A 250 -35.09 9.35 0.57
N GLU A 251 -36.26 8.71 0.74
CA GLU A 251 -37.54 9.12 0.17
C GLU A 251 -37.62 10.65 0.23
N ALA A 252 -37.51 11.29 -0.94
CA ALA A 252 -37.77 12.71 -1.05
C ALA A 252 -39.23 12.89 -0.61
N THR A 253 -39.39 13.43 0.60
CA THR A 253 -40.65 13.72 1.27
C THR A 253 -41.73 14.08 0.27
N ASP A 254 -42.70 13.19 0.18
CA ASP A 254 -44.00 13.43 -0.41
C ASP A 254 -44.52 14.79 0.08
N SER A 255 -44.45 15.77 -0.80
CA SER A 255 -45.00 17.10 -0.60
C SER A 255 -45.95 17.40 -1.75
N GLN A 256 -47.09 16.70 -1.74
CA GLN A 256 -48.33 17.19 -2.33
C GLN A 256 -49.32 17.57 -1.21
N PRO A 257 -50.36 18.39 -1.49
CA PRO A 257 -50.31 19.73 -2.03
C PRO A 257 -51.02 20.70 -1.04
N GLY A 258 -50.44 21.87 -0.78
CA GLY A 258 -51.08 22.90 0.04
C GLY A 258 -52.32 23.46 -0.66
N ARG A 259 -53.50 22.97 -0.25
CA ARG A 259 -54.78 23.66 -0.43
C ARG A 259 -54.69 25.07 0.17
N SER A 260 -54.77 26.09 -0.66
CA SER A 260 -55.19 27.42 -0.23
C SER A 260 -56.68 27.55 -0.46
N GLN A 261 -57.46 27.17 0.55
CA GLN A 261 -58.83 27.66 0.74
C GLN A 261 -58.76 29.07 1.33
N GLU A 262 -59.56 29.95 0.72
CA GLU A 262 -60.35 31.04 1.33
C GLU A 262 -59.72 32.06 2.28
N GLY A 263 -59.97 33.34 2.00
CA GLY A 263 -60.28 34.31 3.05
C GLY A 263 -59.82 35.75 2.84
N ALA A 264 -60.79 36.61 2.51
CA ALA A 264 -60.85 38.08 2.64
C ALA A 264 -60.07 38.97 1.65
#